data_AF-A0A7S3IN47-F1
#
_entry.id   AF-A0A7S3IN47-F1
#
_cell.length_a   1.000
_cell.length_b   1.000
_cell.length_c   1.000
_cell.angle_alpha   90.00
_cell.angle_beta   90.00
_cell.angle_gamma   90.00
#
_symmetry.space_group_name_H-M   'P 1'
#
loop_
_entity.id
_entity.type
_entity.pdbx_description
1 polymer ?
#
loop_
_entity_poly.entity_id
_entity_poly.type
_entity_poly.pdbx_seq_one_letter_code
_entity_poly.pdbx_strand_id
1 'polypeptide(L)'
;RGSVKRQVIATELAEERNAIDFDFQELNDHFVIDREIADMIERIRSDTDDDVGIKKTHKLYEWSREEKLLYWFKVINYLYFHKDREFYFGKGGLKMEYHWHYNFQGPSPLSIHLSMWKNGIEIFGSKEQINKWIPLTKSLDIIGCYAQTELGHGSDIGGLQ
;
A
#
# COMPACT_ATOMS: atom_id res chain seq x y z
N ARG A 1 19.32 -19.31 -15.75
CA ARG A 1 18.70 -18.09 -15.17
C ARG A 1 17.49 -18.52 -14.36
N GLY A 2 17.49 -18.28 -13.05
CA GLY A 2 16.44 -18.76 -12.15
C GLY A 2 15.05 -18.19 -12.51
N SER A 3 14.00 -18.96 -12.23
CA SER A 3 12.61 -18.61 -12.49
C SER A 3 11.76 -19.22 -11.39
N VAL A 4 11.22 -18.36 -10.50
CA VAL A 4 10.31 -18.76 -9.41
C VAL A 4 9.07 -19.48 -9.96
N LYS A 5 8.52 -18.99 -11.09
CA LYS A 5 7.40 -19.63 -11.80
C LYS A 5 7.68 -21.03 -12.36
N ARG A 6 8.95 -21.37 -12.60
CA ARG A 6 9.36 -22.68 -13.14
C ARG A 6 10.10 -23.53 -12.10
N GLN A 7 10.14 -23.07 -10.84
CA GLN A 7 10.95 -23.66 -9.77
C GLN A 7 12.43 -23.90 -10.15
N VAL A 8 12.94 -23.15 -11.13
CA VAL A 8 14.35 -23.23 -11.51
C VAL A 8 15.09 -22.27 -10.60
N ILE A 9 15.76 -22.78 -9.57
CA ILE A 9 16.64 -21.97 -8.72
C ILE A 9 18.02 -21.99 -9.36
N ALA A 10 18.72 -20.86 -9.39
CA ALA A 10 20.13 -20.87 -9.80
C ALA A 10 20.91 -21.72 -8.79
N THR A 11 21.77 -22.62 -9.27
CA THR A 11 22.50 -23.57 -8.41
C THR A 11 23.29 -22.85 -7.32
N GLU A 12 23.98 -21.76 -7.66
CA GLU A 12 24.70 -20.89 -6.71
C GLU A 12 23.78 -20.38 -5.58
N LEU A 13 22.56 -19.94 -5.89
CA LEU A 13 21.61 -19.47 -4.87
C LEU A 13 21.11 -20.60 -3.96
N ALA A 14 21.00 -21.82 -4.48
CA ALA A 14 20.61 -22.98 -3.69
C ALA A 14 21.75 -23.42 -2.76
N GLU A 15 22.99 -23.39 -3.26
CA GLU A 15 24.20 -23.67 -2.48
C GLU A 15 24.33 -22.68 -1.32
N GLU A 16 24.22 -21.37 -1.57
CA GLU A 16 24.29 -20.33 -0.53
C GLU A 16 23.16 -20.46 0.51
N ARG A 17 21.92 -20.78 0.08
CA ARG A 17 20.80 -21.00 1.00
C ARG A 17 20.99 -22.23 1.89
N ASN A 18 21.68 -23.26 1.40
CA ASN A 18 21.96 -24.48 2.16
C ASN A 18 23.17 -24.31 3.10
N ALA A 19 24.00 -23.28 2.89
CA ALA A 19 25.18 -23.01 3.70
C ALA A 19 24.86 -22.25 5.01
N ILE A 20 23.59 -21.88 5.25
CA ILE A 20 23.18 -21.18 6.47
C ILE A 20 23.36 -22.07 7.72
N ASP A 21 23.76 -21.46 8.83
CA ASP A 21 24.00 -22.10 10.12
C ASP A 21 22.94 -21.75 11.18
N PHE A 22 21.83 -21.14 10.78
CA PHE A 22 20.70 -20.74 11.62
C PHE A 22 19.37 -21.24 11.05
N ASP A 23 18.34 -21.30 11.90
CA ASP A 23 16.98 -21.61 11.46
C ASP A 23 16.34 -20.38 10.79
N PHE A 24 16.07 -20.49 9.49
CA PHE A 24 15.44 -19.43 8.71
C PHE A 24 14.05 -19.08 9.23
N GLN A 25 13.26 -20.06 9.66
CA GLN A 25 11.92 -19.83 10.17
C GLN A 25 11.96 -19.11 11.51
N GLU A 26 12.90 -19.48 12.40
CA GLU A 26 13.12 -18.77 13.66
C GLU A 26 13.51 -17.30 13.41
N LEU A 27 14.44 -17.06 12.48
CA LEU A 27 14.85 -15.70 12.12
C LEU A 27 13.69 -14.89 11.52
N ASN A 28 12.91 -15.51 10.63
CA ASN A 28 11.74 -14.89 10.04
C ASN A 28 10.71 -14.55 11.11
N ASP A 29 10.43 -15.45 12.04
CA ASP A 29 9.49 -15.22 13.14
C ASP A 29 10.00 -14.13 14.11
N HIS A 30 11.32 -13.98 14.26
CA HIS A 30 11.92 -12.88 15.03
C HIS A 30 11.71 -11.50 14.37
N PHE A 31 11.78 -11.42 13.03
CA PHE A 31 11.61 -10.18 12.28
C PHE A 31 10.16 -9.89 11.85
N VAL A 32 9.29 -10.90 11.82
CA VAL A 32 7.85 -10.73 11.64
C VAL A 32 7.28 -10.22 12.96
N ILE A 33 7.38 -8.90 13.14
CA ILE A 33 6.93 -8.18 14.34
C ILE A 33 5.41 -8.36 14.57
N ASP A 34 4.64 -8.65 13.51
CA ASP A 34 3.18 -8.69 13.55
C ASP A 34 2.64 -9.74 12.58
N ARG A 35 2.10 -10.84 13.12
CA ARG A 35 1.51 -11.96 12.34
C ARG A 35 0.30 -11.52 11.52
N GLU A 36 -0.50 -10.57 12.02
CA GLU A 36 -1.65 -10.04 11.27
C GLU A 36 -1.18 -9.30 10.01
N ILE A 37 -0.06 -8.58 10.09
CA ILE A 37 0.55 -7.92 8.93
C ILE A 37 1.08 -8.94 7.93
N ALA A 38 1.71 -10.03 8.40
CA ALA A 38 2.20 -11.08 7.52
C ALA A 38 1.05 -11.73 6.73
N ASP A 39 -0.04 -12.10 7.41
CA ASP A 39 -1.23 -12.71 6.79
C ASP A 39 -1.89 -11.75 5.79
N MET A 40 -1.95 -10.45 6.12
CA MET A 40 -2.41 -9.41 5.19
C MET A 40 -1.54 -9.35 3.93
N ILE A 41 -0.21 -9.35 4.08
CA ILE A 41 0.72 -9.28 2.94
C ILE A 41 0.54 -10.49 2.03
N GLU A 42 0.38 -11.69 2.59
CA GLU A 42 0.12 -12.89 1.82
C GLU A 42 -1.21 -12.82 1.07
N ARG A 43 -2.27 -12.32 1.72
CA ARG A 43 -3.55 -12.06 1.06
C ARG A 43 -3.40 -11.08 -0.11
N ILE A 44 -2.72 -9.94 0.10
CA ILE A 44 -2.48 -8.97 -0.97
C ILE A 44 -1.70 -9.61 -2.12
N ARG A 45 -0.66 -10.39 -1.84
CA ARG A 45 0.11 -11.10 -2.87
C ARG A 45 -0.78 -12.01 -3.69
N SER A 46 -1.59 -12.84 -3.03
CA SER A 46 -2.57 -13.71 -3.68
C SER A 46 -3.52 -12.91 -4.57
N ASP A 47 -4.08 -11.80 -4.08
CA ASP A 47 -5.02 -10.98 -4.85
C ASP A 47 -4.40 -10.31 -6.08
N THR A 48 -3.08 -10.04 -6.06
CA THR A 48 -2.35 -9.42 -7.18
C THR A 48 -1.79 -10.40 -8.19
N ASP A 49 -1.63 -11.67 -7.83
CA ASP A 49 -1.02 -12.66 -8.73
C ASP A 49 -1.97 -13.15 -9.83
N ASP A 50 -3.28 -13.00 -9.59
CA ASP A 50 -4.36 -13.43 -10.47
C ASP A 50 -4.64 -12.49 -11.66
N ASP A 51 -4.34 -11.19 -11.54
CA ASP A 51 -4.73 -10.19 -12.55
C ASP A 51 -3.53 -9.62 -13.34
N VAL A 52 -3.58 -9.75 -14.67
CA VAL A 52 -2.52 -9.33 -15.58
C VAL A 52 -2.35 -7.80 -15.63
N GLY A 53 -3.40 -7.04 -15.37
CA GLY A 53 -3.43 -5.58 -15.45
C GLY A 53 -2.81 -4.85 -14.26
N ILE A 54 -2.70 -5.50 -13.10
CA ILE A 54 -2.14 -4.90 -11.87
C ILE A 54 -0.87 -5.60 -11.36
N LYS A 55 -0.46 -6.68 -12.04
CA LYS A 55 0.74 -7.46 -11.72
C LYS A 55 2.00 -6.59 -11.74
N LYS A 56 2.89 -6.83 -10.76
CA LYS A 56 4.20 -6.17 -10.69
C LYS A 56 5.05 -6.49 -11.92
N THR A 57 5.72 -5.48 -12.45
CA THR A 57 6.57 -5.57 -13.63
C THR A 57 7.95 -4.94 -13.40
N HIS A 58 8.98 -5.46 -14.07
CA HIS A 58 10.32 -4.87 -14.04
C HIS A 58 10.41 -3.53 -14.80
N LYS A 59 9.39 -3.21 -15.60
CA LYS A 59 9.35 -2.02 -16.46
C LYS A 59 8.93 -0.73 -15.76
N LEU A 60 8.68 -0.75 -14.45
CA LEU A 60 8.23 0.43 -13.70
C LEU A 60 9.13 1.66 -13.92
N TYR A 61 10.44 1.45 -14.01
CA TYR A 61 11.41 2.54 -14.21
C TYR A 61 11.47 3.05 -15.65
N GLU A 62 10.98 2.27 -16.61
CA GLU A 62 10.87 2.66 -18.03
C GLU A 62 9.63 3.52 -18.29
N TRP A 63 8.65 3.47 -17.39
CA TRP A 63 7.38 4.18 -17.54
C TRP A 63 7.51 5.69 -17.32
N SER A 64 6.74 6.43 -18.11
CA SER A 64 6.44 7.85 -17.89
C SER A 64 5.69 8.05 -16.57
N ARG A 65 5.56 9.31 -16.15
CA ARG A 65 4.77 9.67 -14.97
C ARG A 65 3.29 9.32 -15.16
N GLU A 66 2.76 9.57 -16.35
CA GLU A 66 1.37 9.30 -16.73
C GLU A 66 1.09 7.81 -16.72
N GLU A 67 2.01 6.99 -17.24
CA GLU A 67 1.88 5.53 -17.23
C GLU A 67 1.85 4.97 -15.80
N LYS A 68 2.69 5.50 -14.91
CA LYS A 68 2.68 5.15 -13.47
C LYS A 68 1.36 5.53 -12.81
N LEU A 69 0.81 6.70 -13.14
CA LEU A 69 -0.47 7.15 -12.62
C LEU A 69 -1.64 6.29 -13.15
N LEU A 70 -1.64 5.96 -14.43
CA LEU A 70 -2.63 5.08 -15.05
C LEU A 70 -2.58 3.67 -14.47
N TYR A 71 -1.39 3.12 -14.21
CA TYR A 71 -1.22 1.86 -13.49
C TYR A 71 -1.94 1.91 -12.13
N TRP A 72 -1.71 2.97 -11.36
CA TRP A 72 -2.35 3.13 -10.05
C TRP A 72 -3.87 3.25 -10.11
N PHE A 73 -4.42 3.98 -11.09
CA PHE A 73 -5.88 4.01 -11.26
C PHE A 73 -6.47 2.66 -11.64
N LYS A 74 -5.74 1.83 -12.41
CA LYS A 74 -6.15 0.44 -12.68
C LYS A 74 -6.11 -0.42 -11.41
N VAL A 75 -5.06 -0.29 -10.60
CA VAL A 75 -4.95 -0.96 -9.29
C VAL A 75 -6.15 -0.61 -8.42
N ILE A 76 -6.43 0.67 -8.23
CA ILE A 76 -7.54 1.13 -7.37
C ILE A 76 -8.88 0.64 -7.92
N ASN A 77 -9.12 0.77 -9.22
CA ASN A 77 -10.35 0.29 -9.85
C ASN A 77 -10.54 -1.22 -9.65
N TYR A 78 -9.49 -2.01 -9.88
CA TYR A 78 -9.54 -3.45 -9.71
C TYR A 78 -9.82 -3.85 -8.25
N LEU A 79 -9.09 -3.28 -7.29
CA LEU A 79 -9.30 -3.58 -5.88
C LEU A 79 -10.71 -3.18 -5.42
N TYR A 80 -11.24 -2.08 -5.94
CA TYR A 80 -12.53 -1.56 -5.53
C TYR A 80 -13.71 -2.36 -6.10
N PHE A 81 -13.64 -2.80 -7.36
CA PHE A 81 -14.76 -3.45 -8.05
C PHE A 81 -14.66 -4.99 -8.09
N HIS A 82 -13.47 -5.56 -7.92
CA HIS A 82 -13.23 -6.99 -8.13
C HIS A 82 -12.65 -7.72 -6.92
N LYS A 83 -12.30 -7.00 -5.84
CA LYS A 83 -11.78 -7.58 -4.60
C LYS A 83 -12.59 -7.12 -3.40
N ASP A 84 -12.21 -7.61 -2.22
CA ASP A 84 -12.85 -7.25 -0.96
C ASP A 84 -12.60 -5.78 -0.62
N ARG A 85 -13.59 -4.94 -0.97
CA ARG A 85 -13.55 -3.50 -0.73
C ARG A 85 -13.38 -3.14 0.74
N GLU A 86 -13.96 -3.89 1.67
CA GLU A 86 -13.83 -3.61 3.11
C GLU A 86 -12.42 -3.91 3.62
N PHE A 87 -11.76 -4.91 3.05
CA PHE A 87 -10.36 -5.20 3.37
C PHE A 87 -9.42 -4.06 2.92
N TYR A 88 -9.60 -3.54 1.70
CA TYR A 88 -8.71 -2.51 1.14
C TYR A 88 -9.06 -1.07 1.55
N PHE A 89 -10.35 -0.76 1.71
CA PHE A 89 -10.85 0.61 1.89
C PHE A 89 -11.74 0.78 3.14
N GLY A 90 -11.96 -0.28 3.91
CA GLY A 90 -12.81 -0.28 5.10
C GLY A 90 -12.08 0.16 6.38
N LYS A 91 -12.29 -0.56 7.48
CA LYS A 91 -11.90 -0.12 8.83
C LYS A 91 -10.50 -0.52 9.28
N GLY A 92 -9.62 -0.91 8.36
CA GLY A 92 -8.29 -1.45 8.69
C GLY A 92 -7.33 -0.48 9.44
N GLY A 93 -7.66 0.81 9.51
CA GLY A 93 -6.83 1.81 10.17
C GLY A 93 -5.50 2.04 9.44
N LEU A 94 -4.64 2.88 10.03
CA LEU A 94 -3.40 3.34 9.38
C LEU A 94 -2.46 2.18 8.99
N LYS A 95 -2.34 1.16 9.86
CA LYS A 95 -1.49 -0.01 9.61
C LYS A 95 -1.90 -0.72 8.32
N MET A 96 -3.18 -1.09 8.20
CA MET A 96 -3.68 -1.80 7.02
C MET A 96 -3.56 -0.94 5.77
N GLU A 97 -3.96 0.34 5.87
CA GLU A 97 -3.89 1.29 4.77
C GLU A 97 -2.46 1.40 4.23
N TYR A 98 -1.48 1.62 5.12
CA TYR A 98 -0.06 1.65 4.78
C TYR A 98 0.34 0.38 4.03
N HIS A 99 0.14 -0.78 4.64
CA HIS A 99 0.69 -2.02 4.10
C HIS A 99 0.13 -2.39 2.74
N TRP A 100 -1.17 -2.21 2.47
CA TRP A 100 -1.69 -2.63 1.17
C TRP A 100 -1.12 -1.80 0.03
N HIS A 101 -1.04 -0.47 0.15
CA HIS A 101 -0.56 0.35 -0.96
C HIS A 101 0.96 0.25 -1.17
N TYR A 102 1.76 0.06 -0.10
CA TYR A 102 3.20 -0.20 -0.24
C TYR A 102 3.53 -1.58 -0.83
N ASN A 103 2.56 -2.49 -0.84
CA ASN A 103 2.71 -3.77 -1.53
C ASN A 103 2.50 -3.68 -3.05
N PHE A 104 2.19 -2.52 -3.61
CA PHE A 104 2.15 -2.27 -5.06
C PHE A 104 3.34 -1.43 -5.54
N GLN A 105 3.49 -1.28 -6.85
CA GLN A 105 4.63 -0.59 -7.44
C GLN A 105 4.43 0.92 -7.55
N GLY A 106 5.36 1.68 -6.97
CA GLY A 106 5.36 3.14 -7.05
C GLY A 106 4.43 3.83 -6.04
N PRO A 107 4.33 5.16 -6.10
CA PRO A 107 3.55 5.92 -5.12
C PRO A 107 2.06 5.92 -5.44
N SER A 108 1.23 5.49 -4.48
CA SER A 108 -0.22 5.54 -4.60
C SER A 108 -0.76 6.98 -4.60
N PRO A 109 -1.71 7.33 -5.50
CA PRO A 109 -2.39 8.61 -5.48
C PRO A 109 -3.35 8.76 -4.28
N LEU A 110 -3.65 7.67 -3.55
CA LEU A 110 -4.46 7.69 -2.33
C LEU A 110 -3.64 7.78 -1.04
N SER A 111 -2.31 7.87 -1.14
CA SER A 111 -1.42 7.87 0.03
C SER A 111 -1.79 8.97 1.05
N ILE A 112 -1.95 10.22 0.61
CA ILE A 112 -2.36 11.34 1.49
C ILE A 112 -3.83 11.23 1.93
N HIS A 113 -4.69 10.70 1.07
CA HIS A 113 -6.10 10.50 1.37
C HIS A 113 -6.30 9.60 2.60
N LEU A 114 -5.57 8.49 2.64
CA LEU A 114 -5.64 7.50 3.72
C LEU A 114 -4.82 7.93 4.94
N SER A 115 -3.60 8.45 4.72
CA SER A 115 -2.66 8.73 5.82
C SER A 115 -2.90 10.05 6.55
N MET A 116 -3.41 11.10 5.90
CA MET A 116 -3.51 12.43 6.50
C MET A 116 -4.91 13.02 6.43
N TRP A 117 -5.59 12.93 5.29
CA TRP A 117 -6.96 13.46 5.15
C TRP A 117 -7.93 12.75 6.10
N LYS A 118 -8.03 11.42 6.01
CA LYS A 118 -8.92 10.62 6.85
C LYS A 118 -8.59 10.82 8.33
N ASN A 119 -7.33 10.67 8.70
CA ASN A 119 -6.89 10.82 10.09
C ASN A 119 -7.09 12.23 10.62
N GLY A 120 -6.88 13.26 9.80
CA GLY A 120 -7.17 14.64 10.17
C GLY A 120 -8.63 14.82 10.58
N ILE A 121 -9.57 14.21 9.82
CA ILE A 121 -10.99 14.22 10.18
C ILE A 121 -11.25 13.40 11.44
N GLU A 122 -10.68 12.20 11.57
CA GLU A 122 -10.89 11.33 12.75
C GLU A 122 -10.33 11.95 14.05
N ILE A 123 -9.21 12.68 13.97
CA ILE A 123 -8.54 13.28 15.13
C ILE A 123 -9.11 14.66 15.48
N PHE A 124 -9.33 15.53 14.49
CA PHE A 124 -9.69 16.93 14.72
C PHE A 124 -11.19 17.24 14.46
N GLY A 125 -11.93 16.32 13.85
CA GLY A 125 -13.32 16.55 13.50
C GLY A 125 -14.28 16.46 14.68
N SER A 126 -15.36 17.25 14.65
CA SER A 126 -16.50 17.06 15.55
C SER A 126 -17.21 15.73 15.25
N LYS A 127 -18.07 15.27 16.16
CA LYS A 127 -18.91 14.09 15.92
C LYS A 127 -19.77 14.24 14.66
N GLU A 128 -20.34 15.41 14.40
CA GLU A 128 -21.11 15.64 13.17
C GLU A 128 -20.23 15.56 11.92
N GLN A 129 -19.03 16.14 11.96
CA GLN A 129 -18.10 16.14 10.82
C GLN A 129 -17.58 14.73 10.52
N ILE A 130 -17.20 13.97 11.55
CA ILE A 130 -16.77 12.58 11.42
C ILE A 130 -17.89 11.73 10.80
N ASN A 131 -19.11 11.83 11.35
CA ASN A 131 -20.26 11.06 10.85
C ASN A 131 -20.63 11.41 9.41
N LYS A 132 -20.36 12.66 8.96
CA LYS A 132 -20.61 13.09 7.59
C LYS A 132 -19.51 12.63 6.63
N TRP A 133 -18.24 12.85 6.96
CA TRP A 133 -17.14 12.78 5.99
C TRP A 133 -16.40 11.45 5.99
N ILE A 134 -16.32 10.74 7.12
CA ILE A 134 -15.63 9.45 7.17
C ILE A 134 -16.30 8.37 6.31
N PRO A 135 -17.64 8.25 6.27
CA PRO A 135 -18.27 7.30 5.36
C PRO A 135 -17.92 7.56 3.90
N LEU A 136 -17.97 8.82 3.46
CA LEU A 136 -17.64 9.23 2.08
C LEU A 136 -16.16 9.04 1.74
N THR A 137 -15.29 9.23 2.73
CA THR A 137 -13.84 9.00 2.62
C THR A 137 -13.54 7.51 2.45
N LYS A 138 -14.10 6.66 3.32
CA LYS A 138 -13.90 5.19 3.25
C LYS A 138 -14.53 4.58 2.00
N SER A 139 -15.64 5.15 1.53
CA SER A 139 -16.27 4.71 0.30
C SER A 139 -15.55 5.17 -0.97
N LEU A 140 -14.54 6.05 -0.87
CA LEU A 140 -13.93 6.76 -2.00
C LEU A 140 -14.93 7.58 -2.85
N ASP A 141 -16.10 7.93 -2.30
CA ASP A 141 -17.02 8.88 -2.94
C ASP A 141 -16.42 10.29 -2.99
N ILE A 142 -15.48 10.57 -2.07
CA ILE A 142 -14.61 11.75 -2.11
C ILE A 142 -13.15 11.32 -1.99
N ILE A 143 -12.27 12.04 -2.70
CA ILE A 143 -10.83 11.94 -2.52
C ILE A 143 -10.36 13.29 -1.97
N GLY A 144 -9.62 13.23 -0.87
CA GLY A 144 -9.19 14.40 -0.11
C GLY A 144 -7.67 14.45 0.04
N CYS A 145 -7.17 15.60 0.47
CA CYS A 145 -5.75 15.84 0.70
C CYS A 145 -5.53 16.60 2.02
N TYR A 146 -4.28 16.62 2.48
CA TYR A 146 -3.85 17.46 3.59
C TYR A 146 -2.93 18.55 3.04
N ALA A 147 -3.52 19.71 2.76
CA ALA A 147 -2.84 20.84 2.12
C ALA A 147 -2.37 21.85 3.18
N GLN A 148 -1.31 21.51 3.93
CA GLN A 148 -0.72 22.40 4.93
C GLN A 148 0.41 23.28 4.37
N THR A 149 1.30 22.70 3.57
CA THR A 149 2.50 23.40 3.08
C THR A 149 2.14 24.37 1.94
N GLU A 150 2.59 25.61 2.07
CA GLU A 150 2.52 26.65 1.06
C GLU A 150 3.87 26.80 0.32
N LEU A 151 3.88 27.57 -0.78
CA LEU A 151 5.09 27.80 -1.56
C LEU A 151 6.22 28.46 -0.74
N GLY A 152 5.87 29.34 0.21
CA GLY A 152 6.82 30.05 1.07
C GLY A 152 6.94 29.50 2.50
N HIS A 153 6.03 28.61 2.92
CA HIS A 153 5.88 28.24 4.32
C HIS A 153 5.62 26.73 4.46
N GLY A 154 6.42 26.05 5.28
CA GLY A 154 6.25 24.62 5.54
C GLY A 154 6.70 24.20 6.95
N SER A 155 7.79 24.79 7.44
CA SER A 155 8.33 24.50 8.78
C SER A 155 7.74 25.41 9.87
N ASP A 156 7.28 26.62 9.52
CA ASP A 156 6.67 27.57 10.44
C ASP A 156 5.17 27.68 10.18
N ILE A 157 4.39 26.98 11.02
CA ILE A 157 2.92 26.97 10.94
C ILE A 157 2.35 28.35 11.32
N GLY A 158 3.08 29.16 12.11
CA GLY A 158 2.63 30.50 12.50
C GLY A 158 2.75 31.55 11.39
N GLY A 159 3.47 31.23 10.30
CA GLY A 159 3.71 32.12 9.16
C GLY A 159 2.82 31.86 7.93
N LEU A 160 1.85 30.94 8.01
CA LEU A 160 0.92 30.60 6.92
C LEU A 160 0.09 31.83 6.47
N GLN A 161 -0.24 31.91 5.18
CA GLN A 161 -0.89 33.07 4.52
C GLN A 161 -2.17 32.73 3.76
#